data_AF-A0A2M6WVM7-F1
#
_entry.id   AF-A0A2M6WVM7-F1
#
_cell.length_a   1.000
_cell.length_b   1.000
_cell.length_c   1.000
_cell.angle_alpha   90.00
_cell.angle_beta   90.00
_cell.angle_gamma   90.00
#
_symmetry.space_group_name_H-M   'P 1'
#
loop_
_entity.id
_entity.type
_entity.pdbx_description
1 polymer ?
#
loop_
_entity_poly.entity_id
_entity_poly.type
_entity_poly.pdbx_seq_one_letter_code
_entity_poly.pdbx_strand_id
1 'polypeptide(L)'
;MKEITFLNLEYVYLKIYECITGVCRVGGEGFVGLFDKIRPVSTILALLFIAGAVYSIIRIRQIRQNEEKEFGEIIVAKGAEEKKMQKWNQLLELISSDNHNNWRLAIIEADTLLDDMVTIIGHKGEGLGEKLKQIERSDFNTLDQAWEAHKIRNIIAHSGSDYILTQREARRVIDLYRQVFEEFGFI
;
A
#
# COMPACT_ATOMS: atom_id res chain seq x y z
N MET A 1 57.42 43.42 30.49
CA MET A 1 56.99 43.27 29.08
C MET A 1 55.62 42.63 29.08
N LYS A 2 54.60 43.30 28.52
CA LYS A 2 53.21 42.82 28.50
C LYS A 2 53.09 41.67 27.49
N GLU A 3 52.66 40.50 27.94
CA GLU A 3 52.25 39.41 27.05
C GLU A 3 51.02 39.84 26.27
N ILE A 4 51.14 39.77 24.95
CA ILE A 4 50.09 40.16 24.03
C ILE A 4 49.20 38.93 23.80
N THR A 5 47.97 38.98 24.29
CA THR A 5 46.90 37.98 24.14
C THR A 5 45.94 38.37 23.02
N PHE A 6 46.43 38.52 21.78
CA PHE A 6 45.55 38.63 20.61
C PHE A 6 45.98 37.70 19.48
N LEU A 7 44.99 37.15 18.78
CA LEU A 7 45.21 36.30 17.60
C LEU A 7 45.71 37.20 16.45
N ASN A 8 46.98 37.07 16.10
CA ASN A 8 47.58 37.82 15.00
C ASN A 8 47.06 37.26 13.66
N LEU A 9 46.09 37.95 13.05
CA LEU A 9 45.49 37.59 11.77
C LEU A 9 46.52 37.55 10.62
N GLU A 10 47.48 38.47 10.61
CA GLU A 10 48.54 38.48 9.58
C GLU A 10 49.41 37.22 9.64
N TYR A 11 49.72 36.76 10.85
CA TYR A 11 50.43 35.49 11.05
C TYR A 11 49.64 34.28 10.53
N VAL A 12 48.32 34.28 10.73
CA VAL A 12 47.44 33.22 10.22
C VAL A 12 47.40 33.24 8.68
N TYR A 13 47.23 34.42 8.07
CA TYR A 13 47.24 34.57 6.61
C TYR A 13 48.58 34.19 5.98
N LEU A 14 49.71 34.57 6.60
CA LEU A 14 51.05 34.18 6.15
C LEU A 14 51.18 32.65 6.14
N LYS A 15 50.72 31.97 7.19
CA LYS A 15 50.77 30.50 7.26
C LYS A 15 49.87 29.81 6.23
N ILE A 16 48.70 30.38 5.94
CA ILE A 16 47.82 29.88 4.86
C ILE A 16 48.51 30.04 3.49
N TYR A 17 49.12 31.19 3.23
CA TYR A 17 49.86 31.47 1.98
C TYR A 17 51.07 30.54 1.78
N GLU A 18 51.86 30.33 2.84
CA GLU A 18 52.97 29.35 2.84
C GLU A 18 52.48 27.93 2.56
N CYS A 19 51.25 27.60 2.97
CA CYS A 19 50.65 26.29 2.70
C CYS A 19 50.16 26.11 1.27
N ILE A 20 49.55 27.14 0.69
CA ILE A 20 49.09 27.13 -0.71
C ILE A 20 50.29 27.05 -1.68
N THR A 21 51.41 27.67 -1.33
CA THR A 21 52.61 27.73 -2.17
C THR A 21 53.52 26.49 -2.03
N GLY A 22 53.12 25.48 -1.26
CA GLY A 22 53.84 24.20 -1.14
C GLY A 22 55.12 24.25 -0.30
N VAL A 23 55.44 25.40 0.30
CA VAL A 23 56.61 25.59 1.20
C VAL A 23 56.24 25.31 2.67
N CYS A 24 55.03 24.81 2.91
CA CYS A 24 54.51 24.56 4.24
C CYS A 24 55.39 23.56 5.01
N ARG A 25 56.15 24.06 5.99
CA ARG A 25 56.64 23.23 7.10
C ARG A 25 55.50 23.04 8.08
N VAL A 26 54.55 22.15 7.74
CA VAL A 26 53.54 21.67 8.70
C VAL A 26 54.26 20.78 9.72
N GLY A 27 54.84 21.40 10.74
CA GLY A 27 55.65 20.71 11.73
C GLY A 27 56.33 21.61 12.76
N GLY A 28 55.82 22.83 12.99
CA GLY A 28 56.27 23.63 14.13
C GLY A 28 55.68 23.10 15.44
N GLU A 29 56.48 23.02 16.50
CA GLU A 29 56.11 22.46 17.82
C GLU A 29 54.75 22.94 18.36
N GLY A 30 54.39 24.20 18.09
CA GLY A 30 53.10 24.78 18.52
C GLY A 30 51.87 24.25 17.78
N PHE A 31 51.97 23.92 16.48
CA PHE A 31 50.85 23.35 15.71
C PHE A 31 50.66 21.88 16.06
N VAL A 32 51.74 21.11 16.15
CA VAL A 32 51.71 19.69 16.55
C VAL A 32 51.13 19.55 17.97
N GLY A 33 51.59 20.39 18.92
CA GLY A 33 51.09 20.40 20.29
C GLY A 33 49.62 20.83 20.45
N LEU A 34 49.07 21.63 19.52
CA LEU A 34 47.64 21.96 19.50
C LEU A 34 46.81 20.75 19.03
N PHE A 35 47.24 20.08 17.96
CA PHE A 35 46.57 18.87 17.47
C PHE A 35 46.57 17.76 18.51
N ASP A 36 47.67 17.55 19.23
CA ASP A 36 47.76 16.53 20.29
C ASP A 36 46.78 16.79 21.44
N LYS A 37 46.50 18.07 21.77
CA LYS A 37 45.52 18.45 22.79
C LYS A 37 44.07 18.28 22.34
N ILE A 38 43.76 18.56 21.06
CA ILE A 38 42.40 18.48 20.51
C ILE A 38 42.01 17.05 20.15
N ARG A 39 42.98 16.21 19.77
CA ARG A 39 42.77 14.82 19.33
C ARG A 39 41.92 13.96 20.28
N PRO A 40 42.13 13.91 21.60
CA PRO A 40 41.28 13.10 22.47
C PRO A 40 39.84 13.62 22.51
N VAL A 41 39.64 14.94 22.54
CA VAL A 41 38.32 15.56 22.56
C VAL A 41 37.57 15.27 21.27
N SER A 42 38.23 15.40 20.11
CA SER A 42 37.61 15.11 18.82
C SER A 42 37.28 13.63 18.64
N THR A 43 38.12 12.72 19.16
CA THR A 43 37.81 11.27 19.14
C THR A 43 36.59 10.92 19.99
N ILE A 44 36.45 11.50 21.18
CA ILE A 44 35.28 11.29 22.04
C ILE A 44 34.02 11.83 21.37
N LEU A 45 34.10 13.03 20.80
CA LEU A 45 33.00 13.65 20.07
C LEU A 45 32.57 12.81 18.86
N ALA A 46 33.54 12.27 18.11
CA ALA A 46 33.28 11.40 16.97
C ALA A 46 32.58 10.10 17.40
N LEU A 47 33.02 9.47 18.49
CA LEU A 47 32.37 8.27 19.03
C LEU A 47 30.93 8.54 19.46
N LEU A 48 30.67 9.70 20.09
CA LEU A 48 29.31 10.11 20.46
C LEU A 48 28.41 10.32 19.24
N PHE A 49 28.91 10.98 18.18
CA PHE A 49 28.15 11.14 16.95
C PHE A 49 27.89 9.82 16.24
N ILE A 50 28.86 8.90 16.21
CA ILE A 50 28.67 7.56 15.65
C ILE A 50 27.59 6.81 16.44
N ALA A 51 27.66 6.82 17.77
CA ALA A 51 26.66 6.19 18.62
C ALA A 51 25.25 6.79 18.38
N GLY A 52 25.15 8.11 18.29
CA GLY A 52 23.90 8.82 17.99
C GLY A 52 23.36 8.49 16.60
N ALA A 53 24.23 8.40 15.58
CA ALA A 53 23.85 8.03 14.23
C ALA A 53 23.36 6.58 14.17
N VAL A 54 24.08 5.64 14.80
CA VAL A 54 23.68 4.23 14.87
C VAL A 54 22.35 4.09 15.60
N TYR A 55 22.19 4.75 16.76
CA TYR A 55 20.92 4.77 17.50
C TYR A 55 19.78 5.31 16.64
N SER A 56 20.00 6.44 15.95
CA SER A 56 18.99 7.07 15.11
C SER A 56 18.58 6.16 13.95
N ILE A 57 19.54 5.50 13.29
CA ILE A 57 19.27 4.55 12.20
C ILE A 57 18.46 3.36 12.72
N ILE A 58 18.84 2.79 13.86
CA ILE A 58 18.10 1.66 14.47
C ILE A 58 16.69 2.11 14.83
N ARG A 59 16.53 3.29 15.45
CA ARG A 59 15.24 3.80 15.89
C ARG A 59 14.32 4.11 14.71
N ILE A 60 14.83 4.72 13.64
CA ILE A 60 14.08 4.98 12.41
C ILE A 60 13.63 3.66 11.77
N ARG A 61 14.50 2.65 11.73
CA ARG A 61 14.14 1.33 11.19
C ARG A 61 13.06 0.64 12.02
N GLN A 62 13.13 0.73 13.35
CA GLN A 62 12.11 0.18 14.25
C GLN A 62 10.75 0.88 14.06
N ILE A 63 10.74 2.20 13.97
CA ILE A 63 9.52 2.99 13.74
C ILE A 63 8.91 2.60 12.39
N ARG A 64 9.71 2.57 11.32
CA ARG A 64 9.23 2.23 9.98
C ARG A 64 8.63 0.82 9.91
N GLN A 65 9.20 -0.16 10.60
CA GLN A 65 8.65 -1.52 10.65
C GLN A 65 7.31 -1.59 11.39
N ASN A 66 7.12 -0.78 12.43
CA ASN A 66 5.83 -0.70 13.11
C ASN A 66 4.78 0.03 12.24
N GLU A 67 5.18 1.13 11.60
CA GLU A 67 4.32 1.88 10.68
C GLU A 67 3.90 1.02 9.47
N GLU A 68 4.82 0.25 8.88
CA GLU A 68 4.50 -0.65 7.75
C GLU A 68 3.47 -1.71 8.14
N LYS A 69 3.46 -2.20 9.38
CA LYS A 69 2.46 -3.16 9.84
C LYS A 69 1.10 -2.50 10.04
N GLU A 70 1.07 -1.39 10.77
CA GLU A 70 -0.17 -0.73 11.15
C GLU A 70 -0.82 0.00 9.95
N PHE A 71 -0.05 0.80 9.21
CA PHE A 71 -0.56 1.53 8.05
C PHE A 71 -0.62 0.67 6.79
N GLY A 72 0.25 -0.33 6.65
CA GLY A 72 0.23 -1.23 5.49
C GLY A 72 -1.06 -2.02 5.43
N GLU A 73 -1.51 -2.60 6.56
CA GLU A 73 -2.80 -3.31 6.63
C GLU A 73 -3.98 -2.38 6.30
N ILE A 74 -3.99 -1.15 6.83
CA ILE A 74 -5.05 -0.17 6.57
C ILE A 74 -5.06 0.26 5.09
N ILE A 75 -3.91 0.57 4.50
CA ILE A 75 -3.79 0.97 3.08
C ILE A 75 -4.21 -0.18 2.16
N VAL A 76 -3.80 -1.41 2.45
CA VAL A 76 -4.19 -2.59 1.67
C VAL A 76 -5.69 -2.85 1.80
N ALA A 77 -6.26 -2.78 3.00
CA ALA A 77 -7.69 -2.94 3.22
C ALA A 77 -8.51 -1.88 2.48
N LYS A 78 -8.13 -0.61 2.62
CA LYS A 78 -8.77 0.50 1.91
C LYS A 78 -8.64 0.37 0.38
N GLY A 79 -7.45 0.03 -0.11
CA GLY A 79 -7.25 -0.20 -1.54
C GLY A 79 -8.07 -1.37 -2.08
N ALA A 80 -8.26 -2.43 -1.28
CA ALA A 80 -9.13 -3.54 -1.64
C ALA A 80 -10.61 -3.12 -1.69
N GLU A 81 -11.07 -2.32 -0.73
CA GLU A 81 -12.43 -1.76 -0.70
C GLU A 81 -12.70 -0.85 -1.91
N GLU A 82 -11.78 0.08 -2.21
CA GLU A 82 -11.84 0.94 -3.40
C GLU A 82 -11.93 0.11 -4.69
N LYS A 83 -11.16 -0.97 -4.78
CA LYS A 83 -11.19 -1.88 -5.94
C LYS A 83 -12.53 -2.62 -6.07
N LYS A 84 -13.12 -3.07 -4.95
CA LYS A 84 -14.45 -3.71 -4.95
C LYS A 84 -15.52 -2.73 -5.45
N MET A 85 -15.52 -1.51 -4.90
CA MET A 85 -16.45 -0.46 -5.30
C MET A 85 -16.27 -0.05 -6.78
N GLN A 86 -15.03 0.02 -7.28
CA GLN A 86 -14.77 0.26 -8.70
C GLN A 86 -15.35 -0.85 -9.59
N LYS A 87 -15.17 -2.13 -9.23
CA LYS A 87 -15.78 -3.24 -9.98
C LYS A 87 -17.31 -3.15 -9.98
N TRP A 88 -17.92 -2.81 -8.83
CA TRP A 88 -19.37 -2.62 -8.75
C TRP A 88 -19.86 -1.48 -9.66
N ASN A 89 -19.17 -0.33 -9.65
CA ASN A 89 -19.53 0.79 -10.52
C ASN A 89 -19.40 0.45 -12.01
N GLN A 90 -18.41 -0.36 -12.40
CA GLN A 90 -18.30 -0.86 -13.78
C GLN A 90 -19.50 -1.74 -14.17
N LEU A 91 -20.01 -2.57 -13.26
CA LEU A 91 -21.23 -3.35 -13.51
C LEU A 91 -22.44 -2.44 -13.73
N LEU A 92 -22.57 -1.37 -12.93
CA LEU A 92 -23.64 -0.38 -13.09
C LEU A 92 -23.54 0.38 -14.43
N GLU A 93 -22.33 0.67 -14.89
CA GLU A 93 -22.12 1.27 -16.21
C GLU A 93 -22.57 0.31 -17.33
N LEU A 94 -22.17 -0.96 -17.27
CA LEU A 94 -22.55 -1.98 -18.24
C LEU A 94 -24.08 -2.18 -18.30
N ILE A 95 -24.76 -2.25 -17.16
CA ILE A 95 -26.21 -2.45 -17.09
C ILE A 95 -27.00 -1.22 -17.55
N SER A 96 -26.42 -0.02 -17.39
CA SER A 96 -27.03 1.24 -17.82
C SER A 96 -27.00 1.44 -19.33
N SER A 97 -26.08 0.78 -20.04
CA SER A 97 -25.94 0.89 -21.49
C SER A 97 -27.15 0.32 -22.24
N ASP A 98 -27.33 0.73 -23.51
CA ASP A 98 -28.39 0.21 -24.38
C ASP A 98 -27.97 -1.07 -25.14
N ASN A 99 -26.75 -1.57 -24.88
CA ASN A 99 -26.20 -2.72 -25.58
C ASN A 99 -26.52 -4.02 -24.82
N HIS A 100 -27.24 -4.91 -25.49
CA HIS A 100 -27.63 -6.21 -24.99
C HIS A 100 -26.44 -7.13 -24.59
N ASN A 101 -25.28 -6.98 -25.24
CA ASN A 101 -24.06 -7.72 -24.88
C ASN A 101 -23.47 -7.24 -23.55
N ASN A 102 -23.56 -5.94 -23.27
CA ASN A 102 -23.06 -5.37 -22.01
C ASN A 102 -23.89 -5.87 -20.82
N TRP A 103 -25.20 -6.08 -20.99
CA TRP A 103 -26.05 -6.65 -19.95
C TRP A 103 -25.65 -8.09 -19.61
N ARG A 104 -25.35 -8.91 -20.63
CA ARG A 104 -24.83 -10.28 -20.41
C ARG A 104 -23.50 -10.23 -19.68
N LEU A 105 -22.59 -9.37 -20.13
CA LEU A 105 -21.28 -9.19 -19.51
C LEU A 105 -21.41 -8.77 -18.05
N ALA A 106 -22.30 -7.83 -17.73
CA ALA A 106 -22.56 -7.40 -16.35
C ALA A 106 -23.01 -8.58 -15.46
N ILE A 107 -23.91 -9.44 -15.93
CA ILE A 107 -24.38 -10.60 -15.16
C ILE A 107 -23.27 -11.64 -14.97
N ILE A 108 -22.44 -11.87 -16.00
CA ILE A 108 -21.31 -12.81 -15.91
C ILE A 108 -20.26 -12.30 -14.91
N GLU A 109 -19.89 -11.03 -15.01
CA GLU A 109 -18.91 -10.43 -14.10
C GLU A 109 -19.44 -10.33 -12.66
N ALA A 110 -20.73 -10.04 -12.47
CA ALA A 110 -21.35 -10.07 -11.15
C ALA A 110 -21.32 -11.47 -10.52
N ASP A 111 -21.49 -12.53 -11.30
CA ASP A 111 -21.38 -13.90 -10.81
C ASP A 111 -19.94 -14.27 -10.43
N THR A 112 -18.95 -13.83 -11.21
CA THR A 112 -17.53 -13.97 -10.86
C THR A 112 -17.21 -13.26 -9.54
N LEU A 113 -17.74 -12.06 -9.32
CA LEU A 113 -17.61 -11.34 -8.06
C LEU A 113 -18.24 -12.08 -6.88
N LEU A 114 -19.41 -12.68 -7.10
CA LEU A 114 -20.07 -13.51 -6.11
C LEU A 114 -19.22 -14.75 -5.75
N ASP A 115 -18.62 -15.40 -6.75
CA ASP A 115 -17.71 -16.52 -6.50
C ASP A 115 -16.47 -16.13 -5.70
N ASP A 116 -15.83 -14.99 -6.05
CA ASP A 116 -14.71 -14.43 -5.31
C ASP A 116 -15.10 -14.16 -3.84
N MET A 117 -16.26 -13.51 -3.63
CA MET A 117 -16.76 -13.16 -2.29
C MET A 117 -17.01 -14.42 -1.44
N VAL A 118 -17.73 -15.40 -1.98
CA VAL A 118 -18.04 -16.66 -1.28
C VAL A 118 -16.76 -17.43 -0.95
N THR A 119 -15.75 -17.37 -1.81
CA THR A 119 -14.42 -17.96 -1.56
C THR A 119 -13.70 -17.27 -0.40
N ILE A 120 -13.75 -15.93 -0.33
CA ILE A 120 -13.13 -15.13 0.73
C ILE A 120 -13.78 -15.43 2.10
N ILE A 121 -15.10 -15.65 2.13
CA ILE A 121 -15.84 -15.99 3.36
C ILE A 121 -15.51 -17.41 3.86
N GLY A 122 -14.85 -18.24 3.02
CA GLY A 122 -14.26 -19.51 3.43
C GLY A 122 -14.93 -20.76 2.85
N HIS A 123 -15.92 -20.60 1.97
CA HIS A 123 -16.56 -21.73 1.30
C HIS A 123 -15.72 -22.23 0.12
N LYS A 124 -15.47 -23.55 0.08
CA LYS A 124 -14.61 -24.19 -0.92
C LYS A 124 -15.44 -25.03 -1.89
N GLY A 125 -15.07 -25.01 -3.16
CA GLY A 125 -15.71 -25.79 -4.23
C GLY A 125 -15.08 -25.45 -5.58
N GLU A 126 -15.28 -26.31 -6.58
CA GLU A 126 -14.72 -26.09 -7.93
C GLU A 126 -15.43 -24.94 -8.67
N GLY A 127 -16.68 -24.64 -8.29
CA GLY A 127 -17.41 -23.49 -8.81
C GLY A 127 -18.47 -22.95 -7.84
N LEU A 128 -19.01 -21.78 -8.16
CA LEU A 128 -19.98 -21.07 -7.33
C LEU A 128 -21.17 -21.95 -6.92
N GLY A 129 -21.73 -22.70 -7.87
CA GLY A 129 -22.86 -23.59 -7.59
C GLY A 129 -22.55 -24.70 -6.58
N GLU A 130 -21.32 -25.17 -6.46
CA GLU A 130 -20.93 -26.12 -5.41
C GLU A 130 -20.76 -25.42 -4.07
N LYS A 131 -20.16 -24.23 -4.08
CA LYS A 131 -19.97 -23.42 -2.87
C LYS A 131 -21.33 -23.06 -2.26
N LEU A 132 -22.28 -22.55 -3.06
CA LEU A 132 -23.63 -22.19 -2.61
C LEU A 132 -24.44 -23.37 -2.04
N LYS A 133 -24.16 -24.62 -2.44
CA LYS A 133 -24.83 -25.81 -1.88
C LYS A 133 -24.39 -26.13 -0.46
N GLN A 134 -23.16 -25.74 -0.10
CA GLN A 134 -22.57 -26.04 1.20
C GLN A 134 -22.93 -24.98 2.25
N ILE A 135 -23.54 -23.86 1.85
CA ILE A 135 -23.88 -22.78 2.76
C ILE A 135 -25.18 -23.10 3.50
N GLU A 136 -25.14 -23.00 4.82
CA GLU A 136 -26.33 -23.10 5.65
C GLU A 136 -27.17 -21.82 5.56
N ARG A 137 -28.50 -21.96 5.47
CA ARG A 137 -29.42 -20.83 5.32
C ARG A 137 -29.36 -19.84 6.49
N SER A 138 -28.88 -20.25 7.66
CA SER A 138 -28.69 -19.37 8.82
C SER A 138 -27.58 -18.34 8.63
N ASP A 139 -26.62 -18.63 7.76
CA ASP A 139 -25.37 -17.88 7.65
C ASP A 139 -25.37 -16.93 6.43
N PHE A 140 -26.38 -17.04 5.56
CA PHE A 140 -26.52 -16.28 4.32
C PHE A 140 -28.01 -16.05 4.04
N ASN A 141 -28.53 -14.90 4.50
CA ASN A 141 -29.94 -14.55 4.43
C ASN A 141 -30.42 -14.37 2.99
N THR A 142 -29.56 -13.88 2.09
CA THR A 142 -29.86 -13.70 0.67
C THR A 142 -29.40 -14.85 -0.22
N LEU A 143 -29.23 -16.06 0.35
CA LEU A 143 -28.80 -17.26 -0.37
C LEU A 143 -29.73 -17.60 -1.56
N ASP A 144 -31.04 -17.40 -1.42
CA ASP A 144 -32.00 -17.65 -2.50
C ASP A 144 -31.80 -16.67 -3.68
N GLN A 145 -31.48 -15.40 -3.40
CA GLN A 145 -31.15 -14.39 -4.41
C GLN A 145 -29.86 -14.76 -5.14
N ALA A 146 -28.82 -15.21 -4.41
CA ALA A 146 -27.57 -15.69 -5.00
C ALA A 146 -27.82 -16.88 -5.94
N TRP A 147 -28.63 -17.85 -5.51
CA TRP A 147 -29.02 -18.99 -6.34
C TRP A 147 -29.80 -18.59 -7.59
N GLU A 148 -30.74 -17.65 -7.45
CA GLU A 148 -31.53 -17.18 -8.58
C GLU A 148 -30.66 -16.47 -9.62
N ALA A 149 -29.80 -15.55 -9.19
CA ALA A 149 -28.91 -14.82 -10.06
C ALA A 149 -27.92 -15.76 -10.78
N HIS A 150 -27.35 -16.73 -10.05
CA HIS A 150 -26.46 -17.75 -10.60
C HIS A 150 -27.14 -18.62 -11.67
N LYS A 151 -28.40 -19.02 -11.45
CA LYS A 151 -29.18 -19.77 -12.46
C LYS A 151 -29.33 -18.97 -13.76
N ILE A 152 -29.61 -17.67 -13.66
CA ILE A 152 -29.76 -16.82 -14.86
C ILE A 152 -28.42 -16.66 -15.57
N ARG A 153 -27.32 -16.49 -14.84
CA ARG A 153 -25.97 -16.51 -15.43
C ARG A 153 -25.70 -17.82 -16.16
N ASN A 154 -26.06 -18.96 -15.57
CA ASN A 154 -25.89 -20.26 -16.20
C ASN A 154 -26.71 -20.40 -17.48
N ILE A 155 -27.96 -19.90 -17.50
CA ILE A 155 -28.77 -19.87 -18.72
C ILE A 155 -28.09 -19.02 -19.80
N ILE A 156 -27.58 -17.84 -19.45
CA ILE A 156 -26.85 -16.98 -20.40
C ILE A 156 -25.61 -17.69 -20.97
N ALA A 157 -24.85 -18.40 -20.13
CA ALA A 157 -23.65 -19.12 -20.56
C ALA A 157 -23.96 -20.29 -21.51
N HIS A 158 -25.03 -21.05 -21.27
CA HIS A 158 -25.39 -22.21 -22.09
C HIS A 158 -26.18 -21.83 -23.35
N SER A 159 -27.10 -20.87 -23.24
CA SER A 159 -27.99 -20.45 -24.33
C SER A 159 -27.43 -19.29 -25.15
N GLY A 160 -26.36 -18.62 -24.70
CA GLY A 160 -25.66 -17.59 -25.46
C GLY A 160 -26.58 -16.49 -26.02
N SER A 161 -26.58 -16.35 -27.35
CA SER A 161 -27.41 -15.39 -28.09
C SER A 161 -28.90 -15.76 -28.14
N ASP A 162 -29.25 -17.02 -27.92
CA ASP A 162 -30.62 -17.51 -28.05
C ASP A 162 -31.49 -17.11 -26.85
N TYR A 163 -30.87 -16.79 -25.72
CA TYR A 163 -31.57 -16.26 -24.57
C TYR A 163 -31.85 -14.76 -24.71
N ILE A 164 -33.12 -14.40 -24.83
CA ILE A 164 -33.57 -13.01 -24.92
C ILE A 164 -33.60 -12.37 -23.53
N LEU A 165 -32.48 -11.74 -23.15
CA LEU A 165 -32.35 -10.96 -21.92
C LEU A 165 -32.86 -9.50 -22.09
N THR A 166 -34.02 -9.18 -21.54
CA THR A 166 -34.51 -7.79 -21.54
C THR A 166 -33.73 -6.92 -20.56
N GLN A 167 -33.64 -5.60 -20.81
CA GLN A 167 -32.98 -4.67 -19.89
C GLN A 167 -33.60 -4.70 -18.48
N ARG A 168 -34.95 -4.82 -18.41
CA ARG A 168 -35.68 -4.94 -17.14
C ARG A 168 -35.25 -6.18 -16.36
N GLU A 169 -35.13 -7.32 -17.06
CA GLU A 169 -34.69 -8.56 -16.44
C GLU A 169 -33.22 -8.46 -16.01
N ALA A 170 -32.36 -7.88 -16.84
CA ALA A 170 -30.97 -7.69 -16.49
C ALA A 170 -30.79 -6.83 -15.23
N ARG A 171 -31.54 -5.72 -15.11
CA ARG A 171 -31.54 -4.88 -13.91
C ARG A 171 -32.03 -5.64 -12.68
N ARG A 172 -33.11 -6.41 -12.82
CA ARG A 172 -33.63 -7.26 -11.74
C ARG A 172 -32.57 -8.25 -11.24
N VAL A 173 -31.82 -8.87 -12.14
CA VAL A 173 -30.75 -9.80 -11.79
C VAL A 173 -29.59 -9.10 -11.09
N ILE A 174 -29.18 -7.92 -11.58
CA ILE A 174 -28.17 -7.10 -10.88
C ILE A 174 -28.65 -6.67 -9.49
N ASP A 175 -29.94 -6.37 -9.31
CA ASP A 175 -30.51 -6.08 -8.00
C ASP A 175 -30.49 -7.27 -7.03
N LEU A 176 -30.52 -8.52 -7.54
CA LEU A 176 -30.31 -9.72 -6.71
C LEU A 176 -28.86 -9.79 -6.24
N TYR A 177 -27.90 -9.56 -7.13
CA TYR A 177 -26.48 -9.48 -6.74
C TYR A 177 -26.24 -8.33 -5.77
N ARG A 178 -26.89 -7.18 -5.95
CA ARG A 178 -26.78 -6.04 -5.04
C ARG A 178 -27.17 -6.43 -3.60
N GLN A 179 -28.32 -7.06 -3.42
CA GLN A 179 -28.79 -7.49 -2.10
C GLN A 179 -27.79 -8.43 -1.41
N VAL A 180 -27.20 -9.34 -2.18
CA VAL A 180 -26.16 -10.26 -1.71
C VAL A 180 -24.89 -9.50 -1.29
N PHE A 181 -24.43 -8.57 -2.12
CA PHE A 181 -23.23 -7.79 -1.83
C PHE A 181 -23.41 -6.83 -0.65
N GLU A 182 -24.60 -6.25 -0.49
CA GLU A 182 -24.97 -5.41 0.66
C GLU A 182 -24.94 -6.22 1.97
N GLU A 183 -25.43 -7.46 1.96
CA GLU A 183 -25.42 -8.33 3.15
C GLU A 183 -24.00 -8.56 3.69
N PHE A 184 -23.02 -8.76 2.81
CA PHE A 184 -21.63 -9.03 3.20
C PHE A 184 -20.73 -7.78 3.24
N GLY A 185 -21.30 -6.58 3.12
CA GLY A 185 -20.54 -5.32 3.10
C GLY A 185 -19.51 -5.26 1.97
N PHE A 186 -19.82 -5.87 0.83
CA PHE A 186 -18.99 -5.81 -0.37
C PHE A 186 -19.19 -4.48 -1.11
N ILE A 187 -20.36 -3.85 -0.93
CA ILE A 187 -20.77 -2.53 -1.43
C ILE A 187 -21.50 -1.73 -0.36
#